data_AF-A0A5Q0BGQ0-F1
#
_entry.id   AF-A0A5Q0BGQ0-F1
#
_cell.length_a   1.000
_cell.length_b   1.000
_cell.length_c   1.000
_cell.angle_alpha   90.00
_cell.angle_beta   90.00
_cell.angle_gamma   90.00
#
_symmetry.space_group_name_H-M   'P 1'
#
loop_
_entity.id
_entity.type
_entity.pdbx_description
1 polymer ?
#
loop_
_entity_poly.entity_id
_entity_poly.type
_entity_poly.pdbx_seq_one_letter_code
_entity_poly.pdbx_strand_id
1 'polypeptide(L)'
;MLNASFFYKVNTNQGYELIGYTSNGWLVENFYNASGALLEQDVFAGNSEAKFITNAQGGYTESIFVNGVLTASGTFNANNVLLSQTQYAANGHTVIETDTFSYNSRNQLTSEIRANANGVFETETFTYSNNQLSSVIHSNAGGVVTEIDYYSNGHLTQVIHPVTPTKSPTTAPTTNPSTPVSTGWSSTSGLGEISVLKALDLATGQTLADAAPAQPVEWGISSAKFQDAWAAGFTGKGVVIADIDTGVDLNNAALTHNLSQYDWNFVGDNANVQDDNGHGSFTASELAAAANSSNNVVGGAYGAQMMILKALDASGSGSDGTIATAITYAVNHGANVINMSLGGASPDATLQAALQYAASQGVVVAIAAGNSGASSPAYPAAYAQTVSDVIAVGATQQSGSSLSLAGFSNHAGSATPYNFVDAPGVNLQGYNNNGQVVTDSGTSMATPLVAAEAAVVEQAIATVHPEYSAAQIAALAVSDITQSATALSLIGVASTTAHA
;
A
#
# COMPACT_ATOMS: atom_id res chain seq x y z
N MET A 1 17.90 -27.12 35.38
CA MET A 1 18.09 -28.57 35.13
C MET A 1 19.48 -28.75 34.55
N LEU A 2 20.49 -29.08 35.35
CA LEU A 2 21.85 -29.35 34.87
C LEU A 2 22.30 -30.65 35.54
N ASN A 3 22.58 -31.69 34.75
CA ASN A 3 23.17 -32.93 35.21
C ASN A 3 24.62 -32.98 34.70
N ALA A 4 25.53 -33.27 35.63
CA ALA A 4 26.97 -33.46 35.53
C ALA A 4 27.56 -33.59 34.10
N SER A 5 28.28 -32.56 33.65
CA SER A 5 29.16 -32.61 32.46
C SER A 5 30.42 -31.78 32.70
N PHE A 6 31.56 -32.32 32.29
CA PHE A 6 32.92 -31.83 32.49
C PHE A 6 33.08 -30.31 32.31
N PHE A 7 33.49 -29.60 33.37
CA PHE A 7 33.85 -28.20 33.30
C PHE A 7 35.36 -28.05 33.15
N TYR A 8 35.80 -27.41 32.07
CA TYR A 8 37.18 -26.92 31.95
C TYR A 8 37.24 -25.50 32.51
N LYS A 9 38.11 -25.27 33.50
CA LYS A 9 38.30 -23.96 34.12
C LYS A 9 39.58 -23.30 33.61
N VAL A 10 39.44 -22.21 32.85
CA VAL A 10 40.57 -21.37 32.43
C VAL A 10 40.67 -20.19 33.39
N ASN A 11 41.78 -20.06 34.13
CA ASN A 11 41.96 -18.97 35.10
C ASN A 11 42.84 -17.85 34.54
N THR A 12 42.46 -16.61 34.82
CA THR A 12 43.29 -15.40 34.64
C THR A 12 43.26 -14.57 35.92
N ASN A 13 44.14 -13.58 36.06
CA ASN A 13 44.07 -12.62 37.18
C ASN A 13 42.81 -11.75 37.16
N GLN A 14 42.03 -11.76 36.07
CA GLN A 14 40.85 -10.92 35.87
C GLN A 14 39.53 -11.72 35.99
N GLY A 15 39.58 -13.05 35.99
CA GLY A 15 38.39 -13.89 35.98
C GLY A 15 38.66 -15.33 35.56
N TYR A 16 37.60 -16.11 35.35
CA TYR A 16 37.70 -17.47 34.83
C TYR A 16 36.54 -17.84 33.92
N GLU A 17 36.77 -18.78 33.03
CA GLU A 17 35.77 -19.33 32.11
C GLU A 17 35.42 -20.76 32.54
N LEU A 18 34.14 -21.13 32.44
CA LEU A 18 33.65 -22.50 32.60
C LEU A 18 32.91 -22.94 31.35
N ILE A 19 33.44 -23.96 30.68
CA ILE A 19 32.87 -24.55 29.47
C ILE A 19 32.20 -25.87 29.83
N GLY A 20 30.96 -26.11 29.36
CA GLY A 20 30.22 -27.34 29.61
C GLY A 20 29.12 -27.59 28.57
N TYR A 21 28.29 -28.62 28.78
CA TYR A 21 27.20 -28.96 27.87
C TYR A 21 25.87 -29.10 28.62
N THR A 22 24.75 -28.69 28.00
CA THR A 22 23.39 -28.92 28.50
C THR A 22 22.97 -30.39 28.31
N SER A 23 21.86 -30.79 28.94
CA SER A 23 21.27 -32.13 28.73
C SER A 23 20.89 -32.42 27.28
N ASN A 24 20.70 -31.37 26.48
CA ASN A 24 20.33 -31.45 25.07
C ASN A 24 21.56 -31.39 24.15
N GLY A 25 22.77 -31.42 24.72
CA GLY A 25 24.03 -31.41 23.97
C GLY A 25 24.49 -30.04 23.49
N TRP A 26 23.87 -28.95 23.96
CA TRP A 26 24.30 -27.59 23.61
C TRP A 26 25.54 -27.20 24.40
N LEU A 27 26.54 -26.61 23.74
CA LEU A 27 27.73 -26.08 24.39
C LEU A 27 27.35 -24.80 25.15
N VAL A 28 27.87 -24.64 26.36
CA VAL A 28 27.68 -23.47 27.20
C VAL A 28 29.03 -23.00 27.73
N GLU A 29 29.36 -21.74 27.48
CA GLU A 29 30.54 -21.06 28.00
C GLU A 29 30.08 -20.01 29.01
N ASN A 30 30.65 -20.00 30.21
CA ASN A 30 30.31 -19.03 31.26
C ASN A 30 31.57 -18.27 31.67
N PHE A 31 31.55 -16.96 31.52
CA PHE A 31 32.65 -16.08 31.90
C PHE A 31 32.36 -15.41 33.24
N TYR A 32 33.25 -15.57 34.20
CA TYR A 32 33.15 -15.01 35.55
C TYR A 32 34.28 -14.03 35.82
N ASN A 33 34.01 -12.99 36.60
CA ASN A 33 35.06 -12.13 37.14
C ASN A 33 35.84 -12.81 38.28
N ALA A 34 36.92 -12.17 38.77
CA ALA A 34 37.74 -12.69 39.85
C ALA A 34 36.99 -12.93 41.19
N SER A 35 35.86 -12.27 41.42
CA SER A 35 35.00 -12.48 42.59
C SER A 35 33.97 -13.61 42.43
N GLY A 36 33.92 -14.24 41.25
CA GLY A 36 32.98 -15.32 40.94
C GLY A 36 31.60 -14.85 40.48
N ALA A 37 31.42 -13.58 40.12
CA ALA A 37 30.19 -13.10 39.51
C ALA A 37 30.19 -13.42 38.01
N LEU A 38 29.08 -13.98 37.50
CA LEU A 38 28.89 -14.26 36.08
C LEU A 38 28.81 -12.92 35.33
N LEU A 39 29.63 -12.77 34.30
CA LEU A 39 29.65 -11.61 33.41
C LEU A 39 28.86 -11.90 32.14
N GLU A 40 29.07 -13.10 31.58
CA GLU A 40 28.57 -13.49 30.27
C GLU A 40 28.33 -15.01 30.22
N GLN A 41 27.30 -15.43 29.50
CA GLN A 41 27.05 -16.82 29.15
C GLN A 41 26.77 -16.94 27.65
N ASP A 42 27.49 -17.81 26.96
CA ASP A 42 27.30 -18.07 25.53
C ASP A 42 26.77 -19.51 25.38
N VAL A 43 25.67 -19.68 24.66
CA VAL A 43 24.99 -20.97 24.44
C VAL A 43 24.96 -21.27 22.95
N PHE A 44 25.62 -22.36 22.54
CA PHE A 44 25.72 -22.76 21.14
C PHE A 44 24.85 -23.98 20.85
N ALA A 45 23.99 -23.86 19.84
CA ALA A 45 23.09 -24.90 19.36
C ALA A 45 23.15 -24.98 17.82
N GLY A 46 23.97 -25.90 17.31
CA GLY A 46 24.19 -26.05 15.86
C GLY A 46 24.88 -24.81 15.29
N ASN A 47 24.23 -24.12 14.35
CA ASN A 47 24.73 -22.87 13.76
C ASN A 47 24.23 -21.62 14.48
N SER A 48 23.52 -21.77 15.60
CA SER A 48 22.99 -20.66 16.38
C SER A 48 23.75 -20.48 17.68
N GLU A 49 23.90 -19.22 18.08
CA GLU A 49 24.54 -18.83 19.35
C GLU A 49 23.63 -17.81 20.05
N ALA A 50 23.43 -17.99 21.35
CA ALA A 50 22.76 -17.01 22.21
C ALA A 50 23.73 -16.54 23.28
N LYS A 51 23.99 -15.24 23.31
CA LYS A 51 24.94 -14.57 24.20
C LYS A 51 24.20 -13.73 25.23
N PHE A 52 24.43 -14.00 26.50
CA PHE A 52 23.78 -13.36 27.64
C PHE A 52 24.80 -12.55 28.44
N ILE A 53 24.73 -11.23 28.40
CA ILE A 53 25.67 -10.34 29.10
C ILE A 53 24.95 -9.64 30.25
N THR A 54 25.45 -9.81 31.47
CA THR A 54 24.88 -9.16 32.66
C THR A 54 25.09 -7.65 32.62
N ASN A 55 24.07 -6.87 33.01
CA ASN A 55 24.15 -5.41 33.09
C ASN A 55 24.29 -4.92 34.54
N ALA A 56 24.70 -3.67 34.71
CA ALA A 56 24.98 -3.08 36.03
C ALA A 56 23.73 -2.98 36.94
N GLN A 57 22.53 -3.09 36.36
CA GLN A 57 21.25 -3.03 37.05
C GLN A 57 20.73 -4.43 37.47
N GLY A 58 21.53 -5.47 37.28
CA GLY A 58 21.21 -6.85 37.67
C GLY A 58 20.36 -7.62 36.66
N GLY A 59 20.04 -7.02 35.51
CA GLY A 59 19.46 -7.69 34.36
C GLY A 59 20.53 -8.18 33.38
N TYR A 60 20.14 -8.43 32.13
CA TYR A 60 21.07 -8.86 31.08
C TYR A 60 20.61 -8.43 29.68
N THR A 61 21.53 -8.43 28.73
CA THR A 61 21.22 -8.40 27.29
C THR A 61 21.40 -9.79 26.70
N GLU A 62 20.44 -10.24 25.91
CA GLU A 62 20.52 -11.42 25.07
C GLU A 62 20.86 -10.99 23.64
N SER A 63 21.75 -11.69 22.95
CA SER A 63 22.05 -11.49 21.53
C SER A 63 22.03 -12.84 20.83
N ILE A 64 21.24 -12.95 19.77
CA ILE A 64 21.05 -14.18 19.00
C ILE A 64 21.79 -14.05 17.68
N PHE A 65 22.68 -15.01 17.42
CA PHE A 65 23.41 -15.12 16.18
C PHE A 65 22.99 -16.39 15.44
N VAL A 66 22.85 -16.30 14.12
CA VAL A 66 22.59 -17.44 13.23
C VAL A 66 23.63 -17.41 12.13
N ASN A 67 24.39 -18.50 11.98
CA ASN A 67 25.56 -18.58 11.09
C ASN A 67 26.56 -17.43 11.34
N GLY A 68 26.72 -17.01 12.61
CA GLY A 68 27.61 -15.92 13.01
C GLY A 68 27.09 -14.51 12.72
N VAL A 69 25.86 -14.36 12.22
CA VAL A 69 25.21 -13.06 11.97
C VAL A 69 24.25 -12.75 13.10
N LEU A 70 24.36 -11.56 13.71
CA LEU A 70 23.41 -11.08 14.71
C LEU A 70 22.03 -10.91 14.07
N THR A 71 21.02 -11.62 14.58
CA THR A 71 19.65 -11.55 14.05
C THR A 71 18.68 -10.86 15.01
N ALA A 72 18.94 -10.95 16.31
CA ALA A 72 18.13 -10.26 17.32
C ALA A 72 18.93 -9.94 18.58
N SER A 73 18.52 -8.91 19.31
CA SER A 73 19.02 -8.64 20.66
C SER A 73 17.90 -8.20 21.59
N GLY A 74 17.85 -8.72 22.81
CA GLY A 74 16.87 -8.35 23.84
C GLY A 74 17.55 -7.76 25.07
N THR A 75 16.89 -6.83 25.77
CA THR A 75 17.32 -6.35 27.09
C THR A 75 16.31 -6.78 28.12
N PHE A 76 16.77 -7.39 29.21
CA PHE A 76 15.95 -7.90 30.30
C PHE A 76 16.33 -7.26 31.63
N ASN A 77 15.36 -7.08 32.51
CA ASN A 77 15.61 -6.63 33.88
C ASN A 77 16.00 -7.81 34.81
N ALA A 78 16.30 -7.50 36.07
CA ALA A 78 16.71 -8.48 37.09
C ALA A 78 15.65 -9.56 37.41
N ASN A 79 14.39 -9.37 36.98
CA ASN A 79 13.30 -10.33 37.15
C ASN A 79 13.03 -11.12 35.85
N ASN A 80 13.93 -11.08 34.87
CA ASN A 80 13.79 -11.71 33.55
C ASN A 80 12.60 -11.18 32.73
N VAL A 81 12.20 -9.92 32.95
CA VAL A 81 11.19 -9.26 32.12
C VAL A 81 11.87 -8.54 30.97
N LEU A 82 11.43 -8.81 29.74
CA LEU A 82 11.89 -8.16 28.51
C LEU A 82 11.54 -6.67 28.54
N LEU A 83 12.51 -5.79 28.33
CA LEU A 83 12.34 -4.34 28.29
C LEU A 83 12.45 -3.77 26.87
N SER A 84 13.24 -4.42 26.01
CA SER A 84 13.35 -4.06 24.61
C SER A 84 13.84 -5.24 23.79
N GLN A 85 13.41 -5.33 22.54
CA GLN A 85 13.86 -6.31 21.56
C GLN A 85 14.16 -5.61 20.24
N THR A 86 15.33 -5.88 19.66
CA THR A 86 15.75 -5.37 18.36
C THR A 86 15.95 -6.52 17.40
N GLN A 87 15.45 -6.38 16.17
CA GLN A 87 15.69 -7.30 15.06
C GLN A 87 16.65 -6.68 14.05
N TYR A 88 17.52 -7.51 13.47
CA TYR A 88 18.54 -7.09 12.52
C TYR A 88 18.36 -7.77 11.15
N ALA A 89 18.72 -7.05 10.09
CA ALA A 89 18.75 -7.58 8.74
C ALA A 89 19.84 -8.64 8.57
N ALA A 90 19.81 -9.36 7.45
CA ALA A 90 20.78 -10.43 7.13
C ALA A 90 22.25 -9.98 7.09
N ASN A 91 22.52 -8.66 7.10
CA ASN A 91 23.86 -8.11 7.20
C ASN A 91 24.38 -8.00 8.65
N GLY A 92 23.55 -8.29 9.66
CA GLY A 92 23.91 -8.31 11.08
C GLY A 92 24.10 -6.94 11.74
N HIS A 93 23.83 -5.84 11.04
CA HIS A 93 24.13 -4.48 11.50
C HIS A 93 23.00 -3.48 11.28
N THR A 94 22.15 -3.70 10.27
CA THR A 94 21.00 -2.83 10.03
C THR A 94 19.84 -3.26 10.92
N VAL A 95 19.38 -2.35 11.78
CA VAL A 95 18.16 -2.53 12.58
C VAL A 95 16.95 -2.51 11.67
N ILE A 96 16.13 -3.57 11.73
CA ILE A 96 14.81 -3.63 11.09
C ILE A 96 13.80 -2.92 11.97
N GLU A 97 13.74 -3.32 13.24
CA GLU A 97 12.75 -2.88 14.20
C GLU A 97 13.32 -2.98 15.62
N THR A 98 12.86 -2.12 16.52
CA THR A 98 13.09 -2.18 17.95
C THR A 98 11.80 -1.91 18.69
N ASP A 99 11.39 -2.90 19.48
CA ASP A 99 10.23 -2.84 20.36
C ASP A 99 10.72 -2.49 21.77
N THR A 100 10.04 -1.58 22.44
CA THR A 100 10.33 -1.16 23.81
C THR A 100 9.09 -1.32 24.68
N PHE A 101 9.24 -2.06 25.79
CA PHE A 101 8.13 -2.48 26.64
C PHE A 101 8.19 -1.80 28.01
N SER A 102 7.05 -1.31 28.48
CA SER A 102 6.89 -0.80 29.86
C SER A 102 5.85 -1.60 30.61
N TYR A 103 6.03 -1.76 31.92
CA TYR A 103 5.16 -2.57 32.77
C TYR A 103 4.73 -1.81 34.02
N ASN A 104 3.53 -2.12 34.53
CA ASN A 104 3.07 -1.61 35.83
C ASN A 104 3.67 -2.42 37.00
N SER A 105 3.34 -2.02 38.24
CA SER A 105 3.80 -2.69 39.47
C SER A 105 3.29 -4.12 39.66
N ARG A 106 2.41 -4.62 38.79
CA ARG A 106 1.91 -5.99 38.76
C ARG A 106 2.49 -6.80 37.59
N ASN A 107 3.53 -6.30 36.92
CA ASN A 107 4.16 -6.89 35.73
C ASN A 107 3.21 -7.07 34.54
N GLN A 108 2.19 -6.21 34.42
CA GLN A 108 1.34 -6.17 33.24
C GLN A 108 1.91 -5.13 32.26
N LEU A 109 1.97 -5.48 30.97
CA LEU A 109 2.45 -4.59 29.90
C LEU A 109 1.54 -3.35 29.86
N THR A 110 2.11 -2.15 29.91
CA THR A 110 1.35 -0.89 29.85
C THR A 110 1.58 -0.14 28.57
N SER A 111 2.74 -0.33 27.93
CA SER A 111 3.00 0.24 26.62
C SER A 111 4.00 -0.59 25.85
N GLU A 112 3.84 -0.61 24.53
CA GLU A 112 4.81 -1.06 23.55
C GLU A 112 5.08 0.07 22.57
N ILE A 113 6.36 0.36 22.30
CA ILE A 113 6.77 1.36 21.32
C ILE A 113 7.61 0.65 20.27
N ARG A 114 7.17 0.72 19.01
CA ARG A 114 7.82 0.07 17.88
C ARG A 114 8.48 1.13 17.00
N ALA A 115 9.77 0.96 16.78
CA ALA A 115 10.59 1.93 16.06
C ALA A 115 11.53 1.25 15.06
N ASN A 116 11.84 1.93 13.96
CA ASN A 116 12.86 1.51 13.02
C ASN A 116 13.87 2.64 12.78
N ALA A 117 14.69 2.54 11.72
CA ALA A 117 15.67 3.56 11.38
C ALA A 117 15.08 4.97 11.13
N ASN A 118 13.78 5.04 10.81
CA ASN A 118 13.05 6.29 10.56
C ASN A 118 12.36 6.84 11.81
N GLY A 119 12.48 6.17 12.96
CA GLY A 119 11.87 6.56 14.24
C GLY A 119 10.72 5.67 14.66
N VAL A 120 9.95 6.13 15.66
CA VAL A 120 8.75 5.44 16.15
C VAL A 120 7.69 5.46 15.07
N PHE A 121 7.15 4.29 14.70
CA PHE A 121 6.04 4.20 13.75
C PHE A 121 4.73 3.81 14.44
N GLU A 122 4.80 3.13 15.59
CA GLU A 122 3.64 2.69 16.35
C GLU A 122 3.89 2.77 17.86
N THR A 123 2.84 3.09 18.61
CA THR A 123 2.78 3.02 20.06
C THR A 123 1.47 2.40 20.50
N GLU A 124 1.55 1.32 21.25
CA GLU A 124 0.41 0.67 21.86
C GLU A 124 0.34 1.01 23.35
N THR A 125 -0.86 1.31 23.85
CA THR A 125 -1.10 1.55 25.28
C THR A 125 -2.15 0.60 25.81
N PHE A 126 -1.78 -0.16 26.84
CA PHE A 126 -2.59 -1.23 27.42
C PHE A 126 -3.22 -0.76 28.73
N THR A 127 -4.55 -0.90 28.83
CA THR A 127 -5.32 -0.54 30.02
C THR A 127 -5.99 -1.77 30.61
N TYR A 128 -6.01 -1.86 31.95
CA TYR A 128 -6.58 -2.97 32.68
C TYR A 128 -7.67 -2.50 33.64
N SER A 129 -8.79 -3.24 33.69
CA SER A 129 -9.86 -3.08 34.67
C SER A 129 -10.03 -4.38 35.45
N ASN A 130 -10.13 -4.32 36.78
CA ASN A 130 -10.19 -5.50 37.65
C ASN A 130 -9.10 -6.57 37.37
N ASN A 131 -7.90 -6.12 37.01
CA ASN A 131 -6.76 -6.97 36.65
C ASN A 131 -6.93 -7.80 35.35
N GLN A 132 -7.94 -7.47 34.53
CA GLN A 132 -8.11 -8.00 33.17
C GLN A 132 -7.85 -6.89 32.15
N LEU A 133 -7.29 -7.25 30.99
CA LEU A 133 -7.09 -6.30 29.89
C LEU A 133 -8.47 -5.76 29.51
N SER A 134 -8.61 -4.44 29.51
CA SER A 134 -9.86 -3.76 29.16
C SER A 134 -9.76 -3.05 27.82
N SER A 135 -8.59 -2.51 27.47
CA SER A 135 -8.39 -1.91 26.15
C SER A 135 -6.94 -1.84 25.73
N VAL A 136 -6.71 -1.82 24.42
CA VAL A 136 -5.43 -1.48 23.78
C VAL A 136 -5.68 -0.29 22.85
N ILE A 137 -4.82 0.72 22.92
CA ILE A 137 -4.89 1.91 22.07
C ILE A 137 -3.66 1.90 21.18
N HIS A 138 -3.86 1.84 19.87
CA HIS A 138 -2.81 1.93 18.87
C HIS A 138 -2.70 3.37 18.40
N SER A 139 -1.48 3.90 18.39
CA SER A 139 -1.18 5.24 17.92
C SER A 139 -0.04 5.22 16.93
N ASN A 140 -0.13 6.03 15.88
CA ASN A 140 0.96 6.17 14.91
C ASN A 140 2.13 7.00 15.45
N ALA A 141 3.17 7.18 14.62
CA ALA A 141 4.32 8.05 14.87
C ALA A 141 3.99 9.46 15.41
N GLY A 142 2.84 10.02 15.01
CA GLY A 142 2.37 11.35 15.41
C GLY A 142 1.60 11.38 16.74
N GLY A 143 1.44 10.24 17.42
CA GLY A 143 0.64 10.08 18.63
C GLY A 143 -0.87 10.15 18.38
N VAL A 144 -1.30 10.01 17.11
CA VAL A 144 -2.72 9.96 16.74
C VAL A 144 -3.21 8.54 16.93
N VAL A 145 -4.31 8.38 17.68
CA VAL A 145 -4.94 7.07 17.88
C VAL A 145 -5.56 6.59 16.57
N THR A 146 -5.07 5.47 16.05
CA THR A 146 -5.54 4.81 14.84
C THR A 146 -6.59 3.74 15.13
N GLU A 147 -6.52 3.14 16.31
CA GLU A 147 -7.37 2.03 16.72
C GLU A 147 -7.48 1.94 18.24
N ILE A 148 -8.65 1.54 18.73
CA ILE A 148 -8.92 1.21 20.12
C ILE A 148 -9.65 -0.12 20.17
N ASP A 149 -8.97 -1.11 20.70
CA ASP A 149 -9.53 -2.42 21.01
C ASP A 149 -10.10 -2.43 22.42
N TYR A 150 -11.29 -3.00 22.59
CA TYR A 150 -11.91 -3.23 23.88
C TYR A 150 -12.05 -4.71 24.16
N TYR A 151 -11.64 -5.09 25.36
CA TYR A 151 -11.64 -6.46 25.84
C TYR A 151 -12.59 -6.64 27.03
N SER A 152 -13.27 -7.78 27.06
CA SER A 152 -14.09 -8.22 28.19
C SER A 152 -13.86 -9.71 28.44
N ASN A 153 -13.57 -10.08 29.69
CA ASN A 153 -13.24 -11.46 30.08
C ASN A 153 -12.15 -12.12 29.22
N GLY A 154 -11.17 -11.33 28.74
CA GLY A 154 -10.07 -11.82 27.90
C GLY A 154 -10.43 -12.01 26.42
N HIS A 155 -11.62 -11.61 25.99
CA HIS A 155 -12.02 -11.63 24.57
C HIS A 155 -12.13 -10.22 24.02
N LEU A 156 -11.68 -10.02 22.79
CA LEU A 156 -11.95 -8.80 22.03
C LEU A 156 -13.46 -8.68 21.81
N THR A 157 -14.02 -7.52 22.13
CA THR A 157 -15.46 -7.26 22.09
C THR A 157 -15.84 -6.15 21.14
N GLN A 158 -14.94 -5.20 20.92
CA GLN A 158 -15.19 -4.05 20.05
C GLN A 158 -13.85 -3.49 19.58
N VAL A 159 -13.79 -3.13 18.31
CA VAL A 159 -12.70 -2.35 17.71
C VAL A 159 -13.29 -1.01 17.30
N ILE A 160 -12.65 0.09 17.68
CA ILE A 160 -13.03 1.44 17.27
C ILE A 160 -11.82 2.05 16.55
N HIS A 161 -12.02 2.52 15.33
CA HIS A 161 -11.04 3.37 14.64
C HIS A 161 -11.47 4.83 14.86
N PRO A 162 -10.82 5.59 15.76
CA PRO A 162 -11.26 6.93 16.06
C PRO A 162 -11.06 7.81 14.83
N VAL A 163 -12.15 8.37 14.33
CA VAL A 163 -12.08 9.52 13.41
C VAL A 163 -11.40 10.63 14.19
N THR A 164 -10.20 11.01 13.78
CA THR A 164 -9.50 12.13 14.40
C THR A 164 -10.41 13.36 14.31
N PRO A 165 -10.78 14.02 15.43
CA PRO A 165 -11.34 15.36 15.34
C PRO A 165 -10.25 16.22 14.71
N THR A 166 -10.52 16.78 13.53
CA THR A 166 -9.63 17.73 12.88
C THR A 166 -9.17 18.76 13.90
N LYS A 167 -7.89 18.69 14.26
CA LYS A 167 -7.24 19.70 15.06
C LYS A 167 -7.49 21.02 14.34
N SER A 168 -8.10 21.99 15.02
CA SER A 168 -8.15 23.36 14.50
C SER A 168 -6.72 23.78 14.10
N PRO A 169 -6.53 24.37 12.90
CA PRO A 169 -5.21 24.55 12.34
C PRO A 169 -4.46 25.59 13.16
N THR A 170 -3.36 25.18 13.78
CA THR A 170 -2.36 26.13 14.28
C THR A 170 -1.49 26.52 13.10
N THR A 171 -1.88 27.60 12.43
CA THR A 171 -1.10 28.46 11.51
C THR A 171 0.15 27.85 10.86
N ALA A 172 -0.05 27.30 9.67
CA ALA A 172 0.94 27.23 8.60
C ALA A 172 0.49 28.17 7.46
N PRO A 173 1.39 28.65 6.59
CA PRO A 173 1.36 29.98 6.01
C PRO A 173 0.17 30.22 5.08
N THR A 174 -0.35 31.44 5.16
CA THR A 174 -1.46 31.97 4.39
C THR A 174 -1.11 32.06 2.91
N THR A 175 -1.51 31.07 2.13
CA THR A 175 -1.98 31.28 0.75
C THR A 175 -3.31 30.58 0.62
N ASN A 176 -4.35 31.38 0.82
CA ASN A 176 -5.76 31.06 0.76
C ASN A 176 -6.11 30.27 -0.53
N PRO A 177 -6.44 28.97 -0.49
CA PRO A 177 -7.20 28.37 -1.57
C PRO A 177 -8.64 28.82 -1.37
N SER A 178 -9.15 29.52 -2.37
CA SER A 178 -10.55 29.92 -2.48
C SER A 178 -11.49 28.77 -2.12
N THR A 179 -12.46 29.08 -1.25
CA THR A 179 -13.77 28.42 -1.05
C THR A 179 -14.07 27.18 -1.92
N PRO A 180 -14.45 26.03 -1.33
CA PRO A 180 -14.85 24.84 -2.10
C PRO A 180 -16.00 25.17 -3.03
N VAL A 181 -15.81 24.93 -4.33
CA VAL A 181 -16.86 25.07 -5.34
C VAL A 181 -17.80 23.86 -5.23
N SER A 182 -19.02 24.10 -4.78
CA SER A 182 -20.19 23.24 -5.02
C SER A 182 -20.47 23.16 -6.52
N THR A 183 -20.89 22.09 -7.19
CA THR A 183 -21.15 20.67 -6.89
C THR A 183 -21.41 20.04 -8.27
N GLY A 184 -20.42 19.35 -8.87
CA GLY A 184 -20.55 18.66 -10.16
C GLY A 184 -21.10 17.22 -10.05
N TRP A 185 -21.42 16.79 -8.83
CA TRP A 185 -21.87 15.42 -8.55
C TRP A 185 -23.19 15.07 -9.25
N SER A 186 -23.20 13.88 -9.85
CA SER A 186 -24.34 13.24 -10.49
C SER A 186 -24.50 11.83 -9.92
N SER A 187 -25.73 11.44 -9.59
CA SER A 187 -26.00 10.03 -9.25
C SER A 187 -25.81 9.07 -10.43
N THR A 188 -25.56 9.60 -11.64
CA THR A 188 -25.26 8.82 -12.84
C THR A 188 -23.75 8.74 -13.07
N SER A 189 -23.08 9.89 -13.25
CA SER A 189 -21.66 9.99 -13.65
C SER A 189 -20.71 10.34 -12.50
N GLY A 190 -21.18 10.34 -11.25
CA GLY A 190 -20.41 10.81 -10.09
C GLY A 190 -19.85 12.21 -10.33
N LEU A 191 -18.54 12.38 -10.19
CA LEU A 191 -17.83 13.64 -10.39
C LEU A 191 -17.54 13.96 -11.87
N GLY A 192 -17.75 13.00 -12.77
CA GLY A 192 -17.49 13.12 -14.22
C GLY A 192 -16.12 12.58 -14.63
N GLU A 193 -15.69 12.92 -15.86
CA GLU A 193 -14.47 12.35 -16.45
C GLU A 193 -13.21 12.96 -15.82
N ILE A 194 -12.22 12.10 -15.55
CA ILE A 194 -10.90 12.50 -15.04
C ILE A 194 -10.17 13.50 -15.95
N SER A 195 -9.23 14.25 -15.37
CA SER A 195 -8.38 15.17 -16.11
C SER A 195 -7.01 15.27 -15.44
N VAL A 196 -6.05 14.50 -15.97
CA VAL A 196 -4.70 14.37 -15.41
C VAL A 196 -4.01 15.73 -15.31
N LEU A 197 -4.16 16.57 -16.34
CA LEU A 197 -3.60 17.92 -16.34
C LEU A 197 -4.12 18.78 -15.18
N LYS A 198 -5.45 18.77 -14.94
CA LYS A 198 -6.05 19.54 -13.85
C LYS A 198 -5.69 18.96 -12.48
N ALA A 199 -5.59 17.63 -12.35
CA ALA A 199 -5.13 17.00 -11.12
C ALA A 199 -3.67 17.40 -10.82
N LEU A 200 -2.82 17.43 -11.84
CA LEU A 200 -1.43 17.88 -11.70
C LEU A 200 -1.30 19.38 -11.39
N ASP A 201 -2.20 20.21 -11.90
CA ASP A 201 -2.23 21.64 -11.53
C ASP A 201 -2.45 21.82 -10.02
N LEU A 202 -3.36 21.01 -9.44
CA LEU A 202 -3.61 20.98 -8.00
C LEU A 202 -2.41 20.42 -7.24
N ALA A 203 -1.90 19.26 -7.65
CA ALA A 203 -0.80 18.55 -7.00
C ALA A 203 0.51 19.37 -6.97
N THR A 204 0.77 20.14 -8.02
CA THR A 204 1.99 20.95 -8.13
C THR A 204 1.80 22.40 -7.67
N GLY A 205 0.56 22.86 -7.53
CA GLY A 205 0.22 24.25 -7.28
C GLY A 205 0.58 25.20 -8.43
N GLN A 206 0.78 24.67 -9.64
CA GLN A 206 1.17 25.42 -10.83
C GLN A 206 0.27 25.08 -12.01
N THR A 207 -0.06 26.05 -12.85
CA THR A 207 -0.74 25.78 -14.12
C THR A 207 0.27 25.20 -15.12
N LEU A 208 0.13 23.93 -15.43
CA LEU A 208 0.91 23.26 -16.46
C LEU A 208 0.37 23.61 -17.86
N ALA A 209 1.25 23.63 -18.84
CA ALA A 209 0.87 23.95 -20.21
C ALA A 209 0.10 22.78 -20.85
N ASP A 210 -1.05 23.08 -21.48
CA ASP A 210 -1.70 22.18 -22.44
C ASP A 210 -0.81 22.11 -23.69
N ALA A 211 0.10 21.13 -23.68
CA ALA A 211 1.05 20.90 -24.75
C ALA A 211 0.33 20.14 -25.87
N ALA A 212 0.49 20.61 -27.12
CA ALA A 212 0.00 19.85 -28.25
C ALA A 212 0.59 18.42 -28.24
N PRO A 213 -0.20 17.36 -28.54
CA PRO A 213 0.23 15.97 -28.53
C PRO A 213 1.61 15.77 -29.17
N ALA A 214 2.58 15.30 -28.39
CA ALA A 214 3.93 15.04 -28.91
C ALA A 214 3.97 13.85 -29.88
N GLN A 215 3.01 12.93 -29.76
CA GLN A 215 2.85 11.73 -30.59
C GLN A 215 1.35 11.43 -30.81
N PRO A 216 0.95 10.76 -31.90
CA PRO A 216 -0.40 10.21 -32.03
C PRO A 216 -0.60 9.11 -30.99
N VAL A 217 -1.58 9.31 -30.11
CA VAL A 217 -2.03 8.33 -29.11
C VAL A 217 -3.52 8.06 -29.31
N GLU A 218 -4.02 7.02 -28.68
CA GLU A 218 -5.46 6.76 -28.69
C GLU A 218 -6.25 7.83 -27.95
N TRP A 219 -7.57 7.84 -28.19
CA TRP A 219 -8.44 8.89 -27.69
C TRP A 219 -8.52 8.92 -26.16
N GLY A 220 -8.42 7.79 -25.47
CA GLY A 220 -8.49 7.73 -24.00
C GLY A 220 -7.34 8.50 -23.35
N ILE A 221 -6.12 8.23 -23.79
CA ILE A 221 -4.90 8.94 -23.37
C ILE A 221 -5.01 10.45 -23.67
N SER A 222 -5.52 10.81 -24.86
CA SER A 222 -5.67 12.20 -25.27
C SER A 222 -6.78 12.93 -24.51
N SER A 223 -7.92 12.29 -24.23
CA SER A 223 -9.08 12.90 -23.57
C SER A 223 -8.76 13.20 -22.11
N ALA A 224 -8.13 12.25 -21.42
CA ALA A 224 -7.72 12.39 -20.02
C ALA A 224 -6.49 13.29 -19.82
N LYS A 225 -5.84 13.77 -20.91
CA LYS A 225 -4.69 14.70 -20.88
C LYS A 225 -3.38 14.10 -20.33
N PHE A 226 -3.13 12.81 -20.58
CA PHE A 226 -1.87 12.16 -20.17
C PHE A 226 -0.63 12.72 -20.87
N GLN A 227 -0.76 13.15 -22.12
CA GLN A 227 0.39 13.66 -22.89
C GLN A 227 0.98 14.93 -22.28
N ASP A 228 0.14 15.76 -21.65
CA ASP A 228 0.57 16.96 -20.95
C ASP A 228 1.37 16.62 -19.69
N ALA A 229 0.92 15.61 -18.94
CA ALA A 229 1.65 15.08 -17.80
C ALA A 229 3.06 14.59 -18.21
N TRP A 230 3.13 13.83 -19.31
CA TRP A 230 4.40 13.32 -19.83
C TRP A 230 5.33 14.45 -20.27
N ALA A 231 4.79 15.48 -20.92
CA ALA A 231 5.56 16.67 -21.31
C ALA A 231 6.07 17.45 -20.09
N ALA A 232 5.33 17.45 -18.99
CA ALA A 232 5.74 18.00 -17.69
C ALA A 232 6.72 17.09 -16.91
N GLY A 233 7.01 15.88 -17.40
CA GLY A 233 7.94 14.94 -16.78
C GLY A 233 7.30 13.99 -15.76
N PHE A 234 5.98 13.96 -15.67
CA PHE A 234 5.23 13.04 -14.82
C PHE A 234 4.75 11.84 -15.66
N THR A 235 5.30 10.67 -15.37
CA THR A 235 5.08 9.43 -16.13
C THR A 235 4.70 8.27 -15.20
N GLY A 236 4.45 8.52 -13.92
CA GLY A 236 4.32 7.53 -12.86
C GLY A 236 5.65 6.98 -12.34
N LYS A 237 6.78 7.61 -12.71
CA LYS A 237 8.12 7.10 -12.34
C LYS A 237 8.32 7.10 -10.84
N GLY A 238 8.77 5.96 -10.30
CA GLY A 238 9.02 5.77 -8.87
C GLY A 238 7.78 5.33 -8.08
N VAL A 239 6.65 5.16 -8.77
CA VAL A 239 5.41 4.60 -8.20
C VAL A 239 5.27 3.14 -8.65
N VAL A 240 4.84 2.28 -7.72
CA VAL A 240 4.51 0.89 -7.98
C VAL A 240 2.99 0.75 -8.12
N ILE A 241 2.52 0.25 -9.25
CA ILE A 241 1.11 -0.03 -9.48
C ILE A 241 0.91 -1.54 -9.53
N ALA A 242 0.07 -2.07 -8.63
CA ALA A 242 -0.34 -3.46 -8.67
C ALA A 242 -1.56 -3.63 -9.58
N ASP A 243 -1.46 -4.54 -10.56
CA ASP A 243 -2.56 -4.91 -11.44
C ASP A 243 -3.11 -6.27 -11.02
N ILE A 244 -4.29 -6.28 -10.39
CA ILE A 244 -4.96 -7.50 -9.89
C ILE A 244 -5.96 -7.98 -10.95
N ASP A 245 -5.53 -8.91 -11.80
CA ASP A 245 -6.30 -9.33 -12.98
C ASP A 245 -5.97 -10.79 -13.42
N THR A 246 -6.05 -11.10 -14.71
CA THR A 246 -5.75 -12.42 -15.31
C THR A 246 -4.26 -12.62 -15.61
N GLY A 247 -3.38 -11.71 -15.22
CA GLY A 247 -1.94 -11.75 -15.50
C GLY A 247 -1.53 -10.84 -16.67
N VAL A 248 -0.30 -11.00 -17.17
CA VAL A 248 0.22 -10.20 -18.29
C VAL A 248 0.89 -11.08 -19.34
N ASP A 249 0.87 -10.69 -20.62
CA ASP A 249 1.67 -11.35 -21.65
C ASP A 249 3.17 -11.12 -21.43
N LEU A 250 3.86 -12.11 -20.87
CA LEU A 250 5.28 -12.03 -20.56
C LEU A 250 6.17 -11.98 -21.81
N ASN A 251 5.61 -12.25 -23.00
CA ASN A 251 6.35 -12.16 -24.27
C ASN A 251 6.25 -10.77 -24.90
N ASN A 252 5.40 -9.88 -24.36
CA ASN A 252 5.22 -8.53 -24.88
C ASN A 252 6.18 -7.55 -24.19
N ALA A 253 7.21 -7.14 -24.92
CA ALA A 253 8.23 -6.21 -24.42
C ALA A 253 7.67 -4.84 -24.00
N ALA A 254 6.52 -4.40 -24.52
CA ALA A 254 5.90 -3.15 -24.09
C ALA A 254 5.32 -3.26 -22.67
N LEU A 255 4.86 -4.45 -22.27
CA LEU A 255 4.25 -4.71 -20.97
C LEU A 255 5.26 -5.19 -19.92
N THR A 256 6.36 -5.81 -20.36
CA THR A 256 7.36 -6.39 -19.44
C THR A 256 8.57 -5.48 -19.16
N HIS A 257 8.58 -4.26 -19.69
CA HIS A 257 9.75 -3.38 -19.63
C HIS A 257 10.10 -2.89 -18.21
N ASN A 258 9.16 -2.93 -17.25
CA ASN A 258 9.36 -2.46 -15.88
C ASN A 258 8.51 -3.24 -14.86
N LEU A 259 8.65 -4.57 -14.84
CA LEU A 259 7.94 -5.41 -13.86
C LEU A 259 8.59 -5.38 -12.47
N SER A 260 7.78 -5.68 -11.46
CA SER A 260 8.18 -5.88 -10.08
C SER A 260 8.80 -7.26 -9.90
N GLN A 261 9.68 -7.40 -8.92
CA GLN A 261 10.15 -8.72 -8.48
C GLN A 261 9.09 -9.49 -7.67
N TYR A 262 7.99 -8.82 -7.31
CA TYR A 262 6.90 -9.34 -6.48
C TYR A 262 5.67 -9.74 -7.31
N ASP A 263 5.85 -10.01 -8.61
CA ASP A 263 4.78 -10.57 -9.43
C ASP A 263 4.38 -11.96 -8.89
N TRP A 264 3.08 -12.22 -8.79
CA TRP A 264 2.57 -13.47 -8.22
C TRP A 264 1.26 -13.95 -8.86
N ASN A 265 1.15 -15.26 -9.04
CA ASN A 265 -0.07 -15.92 -9.52
C ASN A 265 -0.74 -16.69 -8.37
N PHE A 266 -1.83 -16.12 -7.88
CA PHE A 266 -2.65 -16.70 -6.81
C PHE A 266 -3.58 -17.82 -7.29
N VAL A 267 -3.84 -17.92 -8.60
CA VAL A 267 -4.65 -19.02 -9.18
C VAL A 267 -3.83 -20.31 -9.23
N GLY A 268 -2.56 -20.20 -9.61
CA GLY A 268 -1.64 -21.33 -9.74
C GLY A 268 -0.68 -21.53 -8.55
N ASP A 269 -0.71 -20.63 -7.57
CA ASP A 269 0.19 -20.57 -6.41
C ASP A 269 1.69 -20.64 -6.81
N ASN A 270 2.10 -19.75 -7.71
CA ASN A 270 3.47 -19.70 -8.21
C ASN A 270 3.81 -18.31 -8.80
N ALA A 271 5.05 -18.13 -9.26
CA ALA A 271 5.52 -16.87 -9.85
C ALA A 271 5.16 -16.68 -11.35
N ASN A 272 4.48 -17.64 -11.99
CA ASN A 272 4.12 -17.53 -13.40
C ASN A 272 2.83 -16.73 -13.57
N VAL A 273 2.98 -15.44 -13.87
CA VAL A 273 1.89 -14.49 -14.11
C VAL A 273 1.49 -14.35 -15.59
N GLN A 274 1.90 -15.30 -16.44
CA GLN A 274 1.50 -15.31 -17.84
C GLN A 274 -0.03 -15.24 -17.97
N ASP A 275 -0.51 -14.29 -18.76
CA ASP A 275 -1.92 -14.14 -19.08
C ASP A 275 -2.39 -15.28 -20.00
N ASP A 276 -3.46 -15.96 -19.59
CA ASP A 276 -4.13 -17.03 -20.31
C ASP A 276 -5.57 -16.65 -20.72
N ASN A 277 -5.98 -15.40 -20.47
CA ASN A 277 -7.28 -14.85 -20.86
C ASN A 277 -7.14 -13.73 -21.89
N GLY A 278 -6.28 -12.74 -21.64
CA GLY A 278 -6.08 -11.55 -22.47
C GLY A 278 -6.55 -10.25 -21.81
N HIS A 279 -7.44 -10.31 -20.82
CA HIS A 279 -7.98 -9.14 -20.15
C HIS A 279 -6.92 -8.37 -19.36
N GLY A 280 -6.12 -9.05 -18.54
CA GLY A 280 -5.04 -8.44 -17.75
C GLY A 280 -3.94 -7.83 -18.62
N SER A 281 -3.61 -8.44 -19.76
CA SER A 281 -2.70 -7.82 -20.73
C SER A 281 -3.25 -6.52 -21.30
N PHE A 282 -4.58 -6.45 -21.51
CA PHE A 282 -5.24 -5.25 -22.00
C PHE A 282 -5.20 -4.16 -20.93
N THR A 283 -5.56 -4.47 -19.67
CA THR A 283 -5.55 -3.49 -18.57
C THR A 283 -4.15 -2.95 -18.32
N ALA A 284 -3.14 -3.83 -18.29
CA ALA A 284 -1.74 -3.42 -18.18
C ALA A 284 -1.28 -2.52 -19.34
N SER A 285 -1.89 -2.65 -20.52
CA SER A 285 -1.58 -1.80 -21.68
C SER A 285 -1.98 -0.35 -21.46
N GLU A 286 -3.23 -0.14 -21.06
CA GLU A 286 -3.79 1.20 -20.74
C GLU A 286 -3.05 1.83 -19.55
N LEU A 287 -2.60 1.00 -18.62
CA LEU A 287 -1.99 1.45 -17.39
C LEU A 287 -0.53 1.91 -17.59
N ALA A 288 0.32 1.05 -18.18
CA ALA A 288 1.76 1.33 -18.26
C ALA A 288 2.49 0.73 -19.48
N ALA A 289 1.85 0.51 -20.63
CA ALA A 289 2.61 0.13 -21.84
C ALA A 289 3.70 1.14 -22.18
N ALA A 290 4.90 0.65 -22.55
CA ALA A 290 6.06 1.49 -22.83
C ALA A 290 5.81 2.55 -23.94
N ALA A 291 6.31 3.77 -23.73
CA ALA A 291 6.17 4.90 -24.67
C ALA A 291 6.82 4.71 -26.05
N ASN A 292 7.62 3.66 -26.24
CA ASN A 292 8.29 3.34 -27.51
C ASN A 292 7.73 2.08 -28.18
N SER A 293 6.50 1.67 -27.83
CA SER A 293 5.87 0.52 -28.46
C SER A 293 5.61 0.79 -29.95
N SER A 294 5.92 -0.18 -30.81
CA SER A 294 5.85 -0.02 -32.28
C SER A 294 4.42 0.14 -32.83
N ASN A 295 3.40 -0.06 -31.99
CA ASN A 295 2.00 -0.10 -32.39
C ASN A 295 1.17 1.08 -31.85
N ASN A 296 1.81 2.13 -31.32
CA ASN A 296 1.19 3.34 -30.76
C ASN A 296 0.29 3.12 -29.52
N VAL A 297 0.40 1.98 -28.85
CA VAL A 297 -0.25 1.71 -27.55
C VAL A 297 0.72 2.13 -26.46
N VAL A 298 0.37 3.15 -25.67
CA VAL A 298 1.19 3.71 -24.60
C VAL A 298 0.31 3.89 -23.38
N GLY A 299 0.73 3.35 -22.24
CA GLY A 299 -0.04 3.46 -21.00
C GLY A 299 0.07 4.84 -20.36
N GLY A 300 -0.95 5.22 -19.61
CA GLY A 300 -1.02 6.53 -18.93
C GLY A 300 0.18 6.80 -18.01
N ALA A 301 0.66 5.76 -17.32
CA ALA A 301 1.79 5.80 -16.40
C ALA A 301 2.95 4.92 -16.88
N TYR A 302 3.38 5.08 -18.14
CA TYR A 302 4.42 4.23 -18.76
C TYR A 302 5.79 4.22 -18.06
N GLY A 303 6.04 5.08 -17.07
CA GLY A 303 7.26 5.06 -16.26
C GLY A 303 7.09 4.38 -14.90
N ALA A 304 5.88 3.98 -14.52
CA ALA A 304 5.60 3.25 -13.29
C ALA A 304 6.15 1.83 -13.33
N GLN A 305 6.40 1.26 -12.15
CA GLN A 305 6.73 -0.16 -12.01
C GLN A 305 5.43 -0.96 -11.84
N MET A 306 5.30 -2.04 -12.59
CA MET A 306 4.11 -2.90 -12.59
C MET A 306 4.29 -4.10 -11.67
N MET A 307 3.40 -4.28 -10.70
CA MET A 307 3.30 -5.51 -9.90
C MET A 307 2.12 -6.33 -10.40
N ILE A 308 2.38 -7.40 -11.15
CA ILE A 308 1.33 -8.21 -11.78
C ILE A 308 0.87 -9.27 -10.79
N LEU A 309 -0.40 -9.18 -10.39
CA LEU A 309 -1.01 -10.10 -9.43
C LEU A 309 -2.14 -10.86 -10.11
N LYS A 310 -1.85 -12.06 -10.62
CA LYS A 310 -2.86 -12.90 -11.28
C LYS A 310 -3.78 -13.51 -10.22
N ALA A 311 -4.97 -12.95 -10.07
CA ALA A 311 -6.03 -13.39 -9.16
C ALA A 311 -7.27 -13.95 -9.89
N LEU A 312 -7.31 -13.81 -11.22
CA LEU A 312 -8.37 -14.32 -12.08
C LEU A 312 -7.83 -15.41 -13.02
N ASP A 313 -8.63 -16.47 -13.21
CA ASP A 313 -8.27 -17.61 -14.05
C ASP A 313 -8.47 -17.34 -15.56
N ALA A 314 -8.22 -18.34 -16.40
CA ALA A 314 -8.36 -18.24 -17.86
C ALA A 314 -9.77 -17.86 -18.34
N SER A 315 -10.79 -18.01 -17.49
CA SER A 315 -12.17 -17.58 -17.77
C SER A 315 -12.49 -16.17 -17.27
N GLY A 316 -11.52 -15.48 -16.67
CA GLY A 316 -11.72 -14.19 -16.00
C GLY A 316 -12.39 -14.31 -14.64
N SER A 317 -12.38 -15.50 -14.03
CA SER A 317 -13.06 -15.75 -12.75
C SER A 317 -12.08 -15.85 -11.59
N GLY A 318 -12.44 -15.32 -10.42
CA GLY A 318 -11.67 -15.41 -9.19
C GLY A 318 -12.58 -15.40 -7.95
N SER A 319 -12.03 -15.80 -6.81
CA SER A 319 -12.75 -15.74 -5.53
C SER A 319 -12.43 -14.46 -4.77
N ASP A 320 -13.40 -13.91 -4.03
CA ASP A 320 -13.21 -12.72 -3.21
C ASP A 320 -12.05 -12.88 -2.20
N GLY A 321 -11.87 -14.09 -1.65
CA GLY A 321 -10.74 -14.40 -0.75
C GLY A 321 -9.38 -14.35 -1.45
N THR A 322 -9.28 -14.84 -2.68
CA THR A 322 -8.07 -14.73 -3.51
C THR A 322 -7.75 -13.27 -3.80
N ILE A 323 -8.76 -12.49 -4.20
CA ILE A 323 -8.62 -11.07 -4.51
C ILE A 323 -8.22 -10.27 -3.26
N ALA A 324 -8.85 -10.52 -2.11
CA ALA A 324 -8.48 -9.90 -0.83
C ALA A 324 -7.03 -10.21 -0.41
N THR A 325 -6.57 -11.44 -0.67
CA THR A 325 -5.18 -11.84 -0.44
C THR A 325 -4.23 -11.09 -1.37
N ALA A 326 -4.58 -10.94 -2.65
CA ALA A 326 -3.79 -10.18 -3.62
C ALA A 326 -3.69 -8.69 -3.25
N ILE A 327 -4.78 -8.06 -2.78
CA ILE A 327 -4.75 -6.68 -2.26
C ILE A 327 -3.77 -6.56 -1.09
N THR A 328 -3.90 -7.44 -0.10
CA THR A 328 -3.03 -7.44 1.09
C THR A 328 -1.58 -7.68 0.70
N TYR A 329 -1.33 -8.57 -0.27
CA TYR A 329 0.00 -8.82 -0.81
C TYR A 329 0.58 -7.59 -1.51
N ALA A 330 -0.19 -6.91 -2.35
CA ALA A 330 0.23 -5.69 -3.05
C ALA A 330 0.73 -4.63 -2.06
N VAL A 331 -0.08 -4.35 -1.05
CA VAL A 331 0.23 -3.37 0.01
C VAL A 331 1.52 -3.74 0.73
N ASN A 332 1.64 -5.00 1.19
CA ASN A 332 2.82 -5.48 1.90
C ASN A 332 4.12 -5.48 1.07
N HIS A 333 4.00 -5.48 -0.26
CA HIS A 333 5.13 -5.46 -1.18
C HIS A 333 5.34 -4.10 -1.84
N GLY A 334 4.77 -3.04 -1.26
CA GLY A 334 5.09 -1.65 -1.59
C GLY A 334 4.33 -1.10 -2.80
N ALA A 335 3.17 -1.66 -3.15
CA ALA A 335 2.26 -1.01 -4.09
C ALA A 335 1.80 0.33 -3.54
N ASN A 336 1.83 1.38 -4.37
CA ASN A 336 1.27 2.69 -4.06
C ASN A 336 -0.16 2.81 -4.61
N VAL A 337 -0.40 2.20 -5.77
CA VAL A 337 -1.70 2.19 -6.44
C VAL A 337 -2.08 0.75 -6.77
N ILE A 338 -3.36 0.41 -6.67
CA ILE A 338 -3.91 -0.88 -7.09
C ILE A 338 -4.99 -0.64 -8.16
N ASN A 339 -4.85 -1.32 -9.30
CA ASN A 339 -5.89 -1.44 -10.31
C ASN A 339 -6.69 -2.74 -10.11
N MET A 340 -8.01 -2.64 -10.12
CA MET A 340 -8.94 -3.78 -10.03
C MET A 340 -10.02 -3.65 -11.09
N SER A 341 -9.73 -4.17 -12.29
CA SER A 341 -10.67 -4.20 -13.42
C SER A 341 -11.67 -5.38 -13.33
N LEU A 342 -12.24 -5.58 -12.16
CA LEU A 342 -13.07 -6.74 -11.81
C LEU A 342 -14.31 -6.33 -11.02
N GLY A 343 -15.29 -7.25 -10.92
CA GLY A 343 -16.51 -7.02 -10.15
C GLY A 343 -17.31 -8.29 -9.89
N GLY A 344 -18.13 -8.22 -8.85
CA GLY A 344 -18.98 -9.28 -8.34
C GLY A 344 -20.32 -8.74 -7.83
N ALA A 345 -21.26 -9.65 -7.60
CA ALA A 345 -22.65 -9.28 -7.34
C ALA A 345 -22.96 -8.95 -5.87
N SER A 346 -22.13 -9.39 -4.92
CA SER A 346 -22.45 -9.36 -3.49
C SER A 346 -21.33 -8.72 -2.67
N PRO A 347 -21.67 -8.04 -1.55
CA PRO A 347 -20.67 -7.57 -0.61
C PRO A 347 -19.95 -8.75 0.06
N ASP A 348 -18.66 -8.59 0.32
CA ASP A 348 -17.83 -9.54 1.05
C ASP A 348 -16.99 -8.80 2.10
N ALA A 349 -17.10 -9.23 3.36
CA ALA A 349 -16.43 -8.57 4.48
C ALA A 349 -14.89 -8.69 4.43
N THR A 350 -14.37 -9.78 3.86
CA THR A 350 -12.93 -10.01 3.69
C THR A 350 -12.38 -9.03 2.67
N LEU A 351 -13.09 -8.85 1.56
CA LEU A 351 -12.71 -7.91 0.52
C LEU A 351 -12.79 -6.46 1.00
N GLN A 352 -13.84 -6.11 1.77
CA GLN A 352 -13.95 -4.81 2.41
C GLN A 352 -12.78 -4.53 3.37
N ALA A 353 -12.43 -5.50 4.21
CA ALA A 353 -11.33 -5.37 5.16
C ALA A 353 -9.98 -5.19 4.45
N ALA A 354 -9.73 -5.91 3.35
CA ALA A 354 -8.53 -5.74 2.55
C ALA A 354 -8.42 -4.33 1.92
N LEU A 355 -9.54 -3.77 1.44
CA LEU A 355 -9.58 -2.41 0.92
C LEU A 355 -9.37 -1.36 2.01
N GLN A 356 -9.95 -1.55 3.19
CA GLN A 356 -9.70 -0.71 4.36
C GLN A 356 -8.24 -0.76 4.79
N TYR A 357 -7.63 -1.95 4.74
CA TYR A 357 -6.21 -2.12 5.00
C TYR A 357 -5.36 -1.33 3.98
N ALA A 358 -5.61 -1.48 2.68
CA ALA A 358 -4.93 -0.72 1.64
C ALA A 358 -5.03 0.80 1.87
N ALA A 359 -6.25 1.31 2.12
CA ALA A 359 -6.47 2.72 2.43
C ALA A 359 -5.69 3.17 3.68
N SER A 360 -5.69 2.37 4.76
CA SER A 360 -4.95 2.70 5.98
C SER A 360 -3.42 2.76 5.79
N GLN A 361 -2.90 2.05 4.78
CA GLN A 361 -1.49 2.07 4.42
C GLN A 361 -1.15 3.15 3.38
N GLY A 362 -2.13 3.97 2.97
CA GLY A 362 -1.91 5.01 1.97
C GLY A 362 -1.74 4.44 0.57
N VAL A 363 -2.55 3.45 0.21
CA VAL A 363 -2.59 2.86 -1.13
C VAL A 363 -3.90 3.24 -1.81
N VAL A 364 -3.80 3.90 -2.97
CA VAL A 364 -4.98 4.27 -3.77
C VAL A 364 -5.49 3.05 -4.53
N VAL A 365 -6.79 2.78 -4.50
CA VAL A 365 -7.38 1.63 -5.20
C VAL A 365 -8.43 2.08 -6.21
N ALA A 366 -8.20 1.86 -7.49
CA ALA A 366 -9.19 2.09 -8.55
C ALA A 366 -9.94 0.80 -8.88
N ILE A 367 -11.27 0.84 -8.91
CA ILE A 367 -12.12 -0.34 -9.11
C ILE A 367 -13.22 -0.09 -10.14
N ALA A 368 -13.37 -1.00 -11.10
CA ALA A 368 -14.40 -0.94 -12.14
C ALA A 368 -15.82 -0.93 -11.54
N ALA A 369 -16.66 0.03 -11.95
CA ALA A 369 -18.04 0.14 -11.46
C ALA A 369 -18.95 -1.01 -11.93
N GLY A 370 -18.60 -1.66 -13.05
CA GLY A 370 -19.34 -2.78 -13.65
C GLY A 370 -20.10 -2.39 -14.93
N ASN A 371 -20.44 -3.41 -15.74
CA ASN A 371 -20.85 -3.25 -17.14
C ASN A 371 -22.33 -3.64 -17.41
N SER A 372 -23.24 -3.44 -16.45
CA SER A 372 -24.64 -3.86 -16.57
C SER A 372 -25.63 -2.72 -16.82
N GLY A 373 -25.17 -1.46 -16.90
CA GLY A 373 -26.02 -0.28 -16.92
C GLY A 373 -26.87 -0.14 -15.64
N ALA A 374 -26.39 -0.70 -14.53
CA ALA A 374 -27.10 -0.71 -13.27
C ALA A 374 -27.11 0.68 -12.64
N SER A 375 -28.10 0.93 -11.78
CA SER A 375 -28.26 2.22 -11.11
C SER A 375 -27.24 2.50 -10.00
N SER A 376 -26.34 1.57 -9.70
CA SER A 376 -25.29 1.68 -8.68
C SER A 376 -24.09 0.81 -9.05
N PRO A 377 -22.89 1.05 -8.48
CA PRO A 377 -21.72 0.22 -8.75
C PRO A 377 -21.94 -1.22 -8.24
N ALA A 378 -21.24 -2.16 -8.87
CA ALA A 378 -21.07 -3.51 -8.35
C ALA A 378 -20.07 -3.52 -7.17
N TYR A 379 -19.95 -4.65 -6.47
CA TYR A 379 -18.86 -4.84 -5.51
C TYR A 379 -17.60 -5.35 -6.24
N PRO A 380 -16.38 -5.01 -5.82
CA PRO A 380 -16.05 -4.17 -4.66
C PRO A 380 -16.17 -2.66 -4.87
N ALA A 381 -16.41 -2.13 -6.08
CA ALA A 381 -16.40 -0.69 -6.34
C ALA A 381 -17.36 0.11 -5.44
N ALA A 382 -18.51 -0.47 -5.07
CA ALA A 382 -19.46 0.14 -4.14
C ALA A 382 -18.85 0.50 -2.77
N TYR A 383 -17.74 -0.13 -2.35
CA TYR A 383 -17.04 0.20 -1.10
C TYR A 383 -16.39 1.58 -1.10
N ALA A 384 -16.20 2.23 -2.26
CA ALA A 384 -15.76 3.63 -2.36
C ALA A 384 -16.68 4.62 -1.59
N GLN A 385 -17.92 4.22 -1.29
CA GLN A 385 -18.83 4.99 -0.43
C GLN A 385 -18.40 5.01 1.05
N THR A 386 -17.55 4.08 1.47
CA THR A 386 -17.17 3.87 2.88
C THR A 386 -15.67 3.79 3.12
N VAL A 387 -14.85 3.71 2.07
CA VAL A 387 -13.38 3.62 2.15
C VAL A 387 -12.78 4.79 1.36
N SER A 388 -12.05 5.67 2.04
CA SER A 388 -11.65 6.99 1.54
C SER A 388 -10.65 6.99 0.39
N ASP A 389 -9.83 5.96 0.24
CA ASP A 389 -8.78 5.89 -0.79
C ASP A 389 -9.15 4.89 -1.90
N VAL A 390 -10.41 4.45 -1.92
CA VAL A 390 -10.98 3.65 -3.01
C VAL A 390 -11.73 4.59 -3.95
N ILE A 391 -11.48 4.46 -5.25
CA ILE A 391 -12.14 5.20 -6.34
C ILE A 391 -12.92 4.20 -7.19
N ALA A 392 -14.24 4.39 -7.28
CA ALA A 392 -15.08 3.66 -8.23
C ALA A 392 -15.03 4.32 -9.61
N VAL A 393 -14.90 3.51 -10.67
CA VAL A 393 -14.63 4.02 -12.02
C VAL A 393 -15.71 3.63 -13.01
N GLY A 394 -16.44 4.63 -13.51
CA GLY A 394 -17.35 4.50 -14.66
C GLY A 394 -16.64 4.63 -16.00
N ALA A 395 -17.31 4.21 -17.08
CA ALA A 395 -16.78 4.26 -18.44
C ALA A 395 -17.48 5.31 -19.29
N THR A 396 -16.71 6.18 -19.93
CA THR A 396 -17.19 7.11 -20.95
C THR A 396 -16.89 6.63 -22.35
N GLN A 397 -17.60 7.24 -23.31
CA GLN A 397 -17.41 7.05 -24.73
C GLN A 397 -17.37 8.41 -25.42
N GLN A 398 -16.61 8.47 -26.51
CA GLN A 398 -16.54 9.64 -27.38
C GLN A 398 -17.36 9.44 -28.65
N SER A 399 -18.16 10.46 -29.00
CA SER A 399 -18.83 10.58 -30.30
C SER A 399 -18.55 11.95 -30.90
N GLY A 400 -17.67 12.01 -31.90
CA GLY A 400 -17.16 13.27 -32.42
C GLY A 400 -16.39 14.05 -31.34
N SER A 401 -16.82 15.28 -31.05
CA SER A 401 -16.23 16.12 -29.98
C SER A 401 -16.96 16.01 -28.63
N SER A 402 -17.96 15.15 -28.52
CA SER A 402 -18.79 15.02 -27.31
C SER A 402 -18.44 13.77 -26.54
N LEU A 403 -18.40 13.90 -25.20
CA LEU A 403 -18.25 12.79 -24.27
C LEU A 403 -19.58 12.48 -23.58
N SER A 404 -19.82 11.20 -23.33
CA SER A 404 -21.01 10.73 -22.62
C SER A 404 -20.68 9.44 -21.87
N LEU A 405 -21.43 9.15 -20.81
CA LEU A 405 -21.34 7.86 -20.12
C LEU A 405 -21.73 6.74 -21.09
N ALA A 406 -20.96 5.65 -21.10
CA ALA A 406 -21.27 4.47 -21.89
C ALA A 406 -22.55 3.80 -21.36
N GLY A 407 -23.42 3.34 -22.26
CA GLY A 407 -24.73 2.80 -21.88
C GLY A 407 -24.67 1.53 -21.00
N PHE A 408 -23.54 0.83 -20.98
CA PHE A 408 -23.29 -0.31 -20.10
C PHE A 408 -22.69 0.07 -18.75
N SER A 409 -22.16 1.28 -18.59
CA SER A 409 -21.47 1.67 -17.35
C SER A 409 -22.48 1.71 -16.21
N ASN A 410 -22.19 1.02 -15.11
CA ASN A 410 -22.95 1.18 -13.89
C ASN A 410 -22.79 2.62 -13.37
N HIS A 411 -23.87 3.16 -12.80
CA HIS A 411 -23.96 4.53 -12.32
C HIS A 411 -23.40 4.68 -10.89
N ALA A 412 -23.10 5.91 -10.48
CA ALA A 412 -22.68 6.21 -9.10
C ALA A 412 -23.76 5.88 -8.04
N GLY A 413 -25.04 5.99 -8.39
CA GLY A 413 -26.20 5.50 -7.64
C GLY A 413 -26.53 6.19 -6.31
N SER A 414 -25.69 7.12 -5.86
CA SER A 414 -25.89 7.88 -4.62
C SER A 414 -26.19 9.34 -4.90
N ALA A 415 -27.07 9.94 -4.07
CA ALA A 415 -27.25 11.39 -4.03
C ALA A 415 -26.15 12.10 -3.23
N THR A 416 -25.43 11.37 -2.38
CA THR A 416 -24.30 11.88 -1.59
C THR A 416 -23.00 11.63 -2.37
N PRO A 417 -22.17 12.66 -2.58
CA PRO A 417 -20.87 12.50 -3.21
C PRO A 417 -19.95 11.54 -2.46
N TYR A 418 -19.21 10.73 -3.22
CA TYR A 418 -18.10 9.91 -2.79
C TYR A 418 -17.09 9.82 -3.94
N ASN A 419 -16.03 9.02 -3.80
CA ASN A 419 -15.02 8.87 -4.85
C ASN A 419 -15.57 8.01 -6.00
N PHE A 420 -16.32 8.64 -6.89
CA PHE A 420 -16.75 8.06 -8.16
C PHE A 420 -16.39 9.04 -9.26
N VAL A 421 -15.53 8.59 -10.18
CA VAL A 421 -15.14 9.32 -11.38
C VAL A 421 -15.41 8.44 -12.60
N ASP A 422 -15.46 9.06 -13.77
CA ASP A 422 -15.50 8.36 -15.04
C ASP A 422 -14.13 8.46 -15.74
N ALA A 423 -13.82 7.50 -16.60
CA ALA A 423 -12.69 7.59 -17.51
C ALA A 423 -13.05 6.97 -18.87
N PRO A 424 -12.28 7.28 -19.94
CA PRO A 424 -12.44 6.67 -21.25
C PRO A 424 -12.51 5.14 -21.16
N GLY A 425 -13.54 4.51 -21.72
CA GLY A 425 -13.72 3.06 -21.58
C GLY A 425 -14.38 2.38 -22.78
N VAL A 426 -14.45 3.05 -23.93
CA VAL A 426 -15.09 2.50 -25.14
C VAL A 426 -14.17 2.64 -26.35
N ASN A 427 -14.01 1.54 -27.07
CA ASN A 427 -13.12 1.41 -28.23
C ASN A 427 -11.67 1.83 -27.94
N LEU A 428 -11.12 1.41 -26.79
CA LEU A 428 -9.70 1.59 -26.48
C LEU A 428 -8.86 0.51 -27.16
N GLN A 429 -7.56 0.74 -27.32
CA GLN A 429 -6.62 -0.16 -27.97
C GLN A 429 -5.55 -0.68 -27.01
N GLY A 430 -5.65 -1.96 -26.65
CA GLY A 430 -4.69 -2.64 -25.78
C GLY A 430 -4.13 -3.90 -26.42
N TYR A 431 -3.12 -4.49 -25.79
CA TYR A 431 -2.57 -5.79 -26.19
C TYR A 431 -3.37 -6.94 -25.56
N ASN A 432 -3.67 -7.98 -26.34
CA ASN A 432 -4.15 -9.25 -25.79
C ASN A 432 -2.99 -10.16 -25.34
N ASN A 433 -3.33 -11.36 -24.85
CA ASN A 433 -2.38 -12.38 -24.38
C ASN A 433 -1.48 -13.01 -25.47
N ASN A 434 -1.59 -12.56 -26.73
CA ASN A 434 -0.73 -12.98 -27.85
C ASN A 434 0.08 -11.81 -28.42
N GLY A 435 0.18 -10.69 -27.69
CA GLY A 435 0.88 -9.48 -28.12
C GLY A 435 0.21 -8.75 -29.29
N GLN A 436 -1.03 -9.08 -29.64
CA GLN A 436 -1.78 -8.41 -30.71
C GLN A 436 -2.52 -7.21 -30.15
N VAL A 437 -2.51 -6.10 -30.88
CA VAL A 437 -3.37 -4.96 -30.57
C VAL A 437 -4.81 -5.31 -30.93
N VAL A 438 -5.70 -5.19 -29.95
CA VAL A 438 -7.14 -5.42 -30.07
C VAL A 438 -7.89 -4.20 -29.55
N THR A 439 -9.17 -4.13 -29.87
CA THR A 439 -10.05 -3.05 -29.40
C THR A 439 -11.11 -3.60 -28.47
N ASP A 440 -11.27 -3.00 -27.30
CA ASP A 440 -12.24 -3.44 -26.30
C ASP A 440 -12.99 -2.26 -25.63
N SER A 441 -14.03 -2.58 -24.87
CA SER A 441 -14.88 -1.61 -24.16
C SER A 441 -15.36 -2.17 -22.83
N GLY A 442 -15.23 -1.38 -21.77
CA GLY A 442 -15.68 -1.74 -20.43
C GLY A 442 -15.24 -0.73 -19.38
N THR A 443 -15.89 -0.75 -18.21
CA THR A 443 -15.35 -0.09 -17.00
C THR A 443 -13.97 -0.65 -16.63
N SER A 444 -13.69 -1.90 -17.01
CA SER A 444 -12.36 -2.52 -16.95
C SER A 444 -11.28 -1.80 -17.75
N MET A 445 -11.64 -1.09 -18.82
CA MET A 445 -10.70 -0.31 -19.65
C MET A 445 -10.57 1.13 -19.14
N ALA A 446 -11.59 1.64 -18.46
CA ALA A 446 -11.56 2.95 -17.81
C ALA A 446 -10.74 2.95 -16.51
N THR A 447 -10.87 1.89 -15.71
CA THR A 447 -10.19 1.74 -14.41
C THR A 447 -8.67 1.91 -14.48
N PRO A 448 -7.94 1.30 -15.44
CA PRO A 448 -6.50 1.45 -15.49
C PRO A 448 -6.04 2.87 -15.82
N LEU A 449 -6.86 3.67 -16.50
CA LEU A 449 -6.55 5.09 -16.72
C LEU A 449 -6.64 5.90 -15.41
N VAL A 450 -7.61 5.61 -14.54
CA VAL A 450 -7.69 6.27 -13.22
C VAL A 450 -6.52 5.85 -12.33
N ALA A 451 -6.14 4.56 -12.34
CA ALA A 451 -4.97 4.09 -11.62
C ALA A 451 -3.67 4.72 -12.15
N ALA A 452 -3.54 4.88 -13.47
CA ALA A 452 -2.42 5.59 -14.08
C ALA A 452 -2.38 7.08 -13.71
N GLU A 453 -3.53 7.76 -13.66
CA GLU A 453 -3.61 9.14 -13.18
C GLU A 453 -3.15 9.23 -11.72
N ALA A 454 -3.63 8.33 -10.84
CA ALA A 454 -3.16 8.26 -9.46
C ALA A 454 -1.64 8.16 -9.37
N ALA A 455 -1.02 7.26 -10.14
CA ALA A 455 0.44 7.13 -10.12
C ALA A 455 1.19 8.38 -10.61
N VAL A 456 0.66 9.03 -11.66
CA VAL A 456 1.23 10.28 -12.20
C VAL A 456 1.10 11.43 -11.18
N VAL A 457 -0.04 11.52 -10.50
CA VAL A 457 -0.32 12.54 -9.47
C VAL A 457 0.51 12.28 -8.22
N GLU A 458 0.62 11.04 -7.75
CA GLU A 458 1.47 10.69 -6.62
C GLU A 458 2.95 11.00 -6.88
N GLN A 459 3.45 10.73 -8.09
CA GLN A 459 4.80 11.15 -8.50
C GLN A 459 4.95 12.68 -8.35
N ALA A 460 3.96 13.45 -8.80
CA ALA A 460 4.01 14.91 -8.74
C ALA A 460 4.00 15.43 -7.30
N ILE A 461 3.09 14.92 -6.46
CA ILE A 461 3.03 15.27 -5.04
C ILE A 461 4.36 14.92 -4.36
N ALA A 462 4.88 13.71 -4.56
CA ALA A 462 6.16 13.30 -3.96
C ALA A 462 7.35 14.16 -4.44
N THR A 463 7.29 14.69 -5.67
CA THR A 463 8.32 15.58 -6.23
C THR A 463 8.29 16.96 -5.57
N VAL A 464 7.09 17.50 -5.35
CA VAL A 464 6.89 18.85 -4.77
C VAL A 464 6.97 18.83 -3.24
N HIS A 465 6.51 17.75 -2.63
CA HIS A 465 6.40 17.52 -1.19
C HIS A 465 7.14 16.24 -0.77
N PRO A 466 8.47 16.20 -0.87
CA PRO A 466 9.26 15.03 -0.46
C PRO A 466 9.16 14.72 1.04
N GLU A 467 8.63 15.64 1.84
CA GLU A 467 8.35 15.47 3.26
C GLU A 467 7.05 14.72 3.59
N TYR A 468 6.16 14.52 2.61
CA TYR A 468 4.88 13.86 2.83
C TYR A 468 5.04 12.34 2.96
N SER A 469 4.27 11.75 3.87
CA SER A 469 4.16 10.29 3.97
C SER A 469 3.36 9.72 2.80
N ALA A 470 3.48 8.41 2.54
CA ALA A 470 2.70 7.72 1.52
C ALA A 470 1.18 7.95 1.70
N ALA A 471 0.68 7.88 2.94
CA ALA A 471 -0.73 8.16 3.23
C ALA A 471 -1.16 9.61 2.94
N GLN A 472 -0.29 10.59 3.16
CA GLN A 472 -0.58 11.98 2.78
C GLN A 472 -0.60 12.15 1.26
N ILE A 473 0.34 11.50 0.56
CA ILE A 473 0.42 11.52 -0.90
C ILE A 473 -0.82 10.88 -1.51
N ALA A 474 -1.21 9.68 -1.06
CA ALA A 474 -2.40 8.98 -1.55
C ALA A 474 -3.69 9.76 -1.31
N ALA A 475 -3.88 10.28 -0.09
CA ALA A 475 -5.08 11.08 0.24
C ALA A 475 -5.18 12.36 -0.60
N LEU A 476 -4.04 13.03 -0.86
CA LEU A 476 -4.00 14.19 -1.75
C LEU A 476 -4.24 13.79 -3.21
N ALA A 477 -3.68 12.69 -3.67
CA ALA A 477 -3.90 12.20 -5.03
C ALA A 477 -5.39 11.92 -5.28
N VAL A 478 -6.06 11.20 -4.37
CA VAL A 478 -7.51 10.96 -4.42
C VAL A 478 -8.29 12.28 -4.43
N SER A 479 -7.91 13.22 -3.55
CA SER A 479 -8.52 14.55 -3.49
C SER A 479 -8.36 15.33 -4.79
N ASP A 480 -7.18 15.33 -5.40
CA ASP A 480 -6.88 16.11 -6.59
C ASP A 480 -7.56 15.51 -7.83
N ILE A 481 -7.62 14.17 -7.94
CA ILE A 481 -8.37 13.46 -8.98
C ILE A 481 -9.87 13.77 -8.89
N THR A 482 -10.43 13.68 -7.68
CA THR A 482 -11.88 13.88 -7.47
C THR A 482 -12.29 15.35 -7.67
N GLN A 483 -11.44 16.31 -7.32
CA GLN A 483 -11.71 17.73 -7.53
C GLN A 483 -11.48 18.19 -8.98
N SER A 484 -10.59 17.53 -9.71
CA SER A 484 -10.26 17.86 -11.10
C SER A 484 -11.25 17.26 -12.12
N ALA A 485 -11.95 16.21 -11.71
CA ALA A 485 -12.96 15.53 -12.52
C ALA A 485 -14.01 16.51 -13.04
N THR A 486 -14.31 16.40 -14.33
CA THR A 486 -15.16 17.35 -15.05
C THR A 486 -16.49 16.71 -15.38
N ALA A 487 -17.58 17.32 -14.89
CA ALA A 487 -18.92 16.87 -15.23
C ALA A 487 -19.10 16.75 -16.75
N LEU A 488 -19.62 15.61 -17.22
CA LEU A 488 -19.75 15.32 -18.66
C LEU A 488 -20.59 16.37 -19.42
N SER A 489 -21.53 17.03 -18.74
CA SER A 489 -22.33 18.12 -19.30
C SER A 489 -21.53 19.39 -19.63
N LEU A 490 -20.33 19.53 -19.10
CA LEU A 490 -19.42 20.64 -19.32
C LEU A 490 -18.34 20.31 -20.36
N ILE A 491 -18.21 19.04 -20.76
CA ILE A 491 -17.21 18.61 -21.73
C ILE A 491 -17.71 18.93 -23.14
N GLY A 492 -16.98 19.80 -23.86
CA GLY A 492 -17.36 20.28 -25.19
C GLY A 492 -18.07 21.65 -25.23
N VAL A 493 -18.34 22.28 -24.07
CA VAL A 493 -18.80 23.69 -24.01
C VAL A 493 -17.57 24.61 -24.04
N ALA A 494 -16.98 24.74 -25.22
CA ALA A 494 -16.00 25.75 -25.64
C ALA A 494 -14.83 26.06 -24.67
N SER A 495 -13.62 25.57 -25.01
CA SER A 495 -12.37 26.29 -24.73
C SER A 495 -12.23 27.52 -25.66
N THR A 496 -13.21 28.43 -25.60
CA THR A 496 -13.03 29.81 -26.10
C THR A 496 -12.93 30.75 -24.91
N THR A 497 -11.91 30.55 -24.08
CA THR A 497 -11.24 31.70 -23.47
C THR A 497 -9.75 31.47 -23.59
N ALA A 498 -9.17 32.09 -24.62
CA ALA A 498 -7.78 32.53 -24.54
C ALA A 498 -7.61 33.24 -23.19
N HIS A 499 -6.71 32.74 -22.35
CA HIS A 499 -6.27 33.49 -21.18
C HIS A 499 -5.13 34.39 -21.65
N ALA A 500 -5.43 35.69 -21.63
CA ALA A 500 -4.55 36.80 -21.95
C ALA A 500 -3.53 37.06 -20.83
#